data_AF-A0A8T5YQ30-F1
#
_entry.id   AF-A0A8T5YQ30-F1
#
_cell.length_a   1.000
_cell.length_b   1.000
_cell.length_c   1.000
_cell.angle_alpha   90.00
_cell.angle_beta   90.00
_cell.angle_gamma   90.00
#
_symmetry.space_group_name_H-M   'P 1'
#
loop_
_entity.id
_entity.type
_entity.pdbx_description
1 polymer ?
#
loop_
_entity_poly.entity_id
_entity_poly.type
_entity_poly.pdbx_seq_one_letter_code
_entity_poly.pdbx_strand_id
1 'polypeptide(L)'
;DLSEVQLDGAATLVLTFSIPLDPDQDFSRVIHVVDKKIGKVDGAWELSDNLKELRLRHLEPKRDLIVTIGKEVKALNNATFSKDYEKTITTRDIQPSVGFASRGSLLPGKVIEGLPVMALNVNNVDVNFFRVKPESLPAFISQWEYRNSLANWQSDKLLQMADLVYTGRFDLN
;
A
#
# COMPACT_ATOMS: atom_id res chain seq x y z
N ASP A 1 4.96 -20.62 10.06
CA ASP A 1 5.80 -19.51 9.60
C ASP A 1 5.22 -18.19 10.10
N LEU A 2 6.03 -17.14 10.21
CA LEU A 2 5.54 -15.78 10.48
C LEU A 2 6.31 -14.82 9.57
N SER A 3 5.60 -14.10 8.71
CA SER A 3 6.19 -13.21 7.72
C SER A 3 5.27 -12.04 7.40
N GLU A 4 5.84 -11.00 6.80
CA GLU A 4 5.09 -9.89 6.22
C GLU A 4 5.00 -10.08 4.71
N VAL A 5 3.81 -9.89 4.13
CA VAL A 5 3.58 -9.94 2.67
C VAL A 5 2.79 -8.72 2.21
N GLN A 6 2.85 -8.41 0.91
CA GLN A 6 1.96 -7.43 0.30
C GLN A 6 0.70 -8.14 -0.19
N LEU A 7 -0.45 -7.81 0.38
CA LEU A 7 -1.75 -8.38 -0.01
C LEU A 7 -2.72 -7.24 -0.32
N ASP A 8 -3.25 -7.21 -1.53
CA ASP A 8 -4.19 -6.18 -2.02
C ASP A 8 -3.68 -4.74 -1.82
N GLY A 9 -2.38 -4.52 -1.96
CA GLY A 9 -1.77 -3.20 -1.78
C GLY A 9 -1.53 -2.81 -0.31
N ALA A 10 -1.83 -3.67 0.66
CA ALA A 10 -1.53 -3.46 2.08
C ALA A 10 -0.42 -4.40 2.58
N ALA A 11 0.47 -3.86 3.42
CA ALA A 11 1.40 -4.67 4.21
C ALA A 11 0.61 -5.50 5.22
N THR A 12 0.82 -6.81 5.19
CA THR A 12 0.00 -7.78 5.93
C THR A 12 0.89 -8.77 6.67
N LEU A 13 0.66 -8.92 7.98
CA LEU A 13 1.28 -9.97 8.79
C LEU A 13 0.57 -11.29 8.50
N VAL A 14 1.32 -12.34 8.24
CA VAL A 14 0.79 -13.69 7.98
C VAL A 14 1.42 -14.69 8.92
N LEU A 15 0.58 -15.41 9.66
CA LEU A 15 0.96 -16.58 10.44
C LEU A 15 0.50 -17.83 9.68
N THR A 16 1.44 -18.65 9.24
CA THR A 16 1.15 -19.90 8.53
C THR A 16 1.26 -21.09 9.47
N PHE A 17 0.18 -21.86 9.57
CA PHE A 17 0.05 -23.05 10.41
C PHE A 17 0.13 -24.32 9.54
N SER A 18 0.55 -25.43 10.14
CA SER A 18 0.67 -26.72 9.43
C SER A 18 -0.70 -27.36 9.14
N ILE A 19 -1.70 -27.04 9.96
CA ILE A 19 -3.05 -27.60 9.92
C ILE A 19 -4.11 -26.50 10.00
N PRO A 20 -5.32 -26.73 9.46
CA PRO A 20 -6.45 -25.79 9.55
C PRO A 20 -6.79 -25.38 10.97
N LEU A 21 -7.01 -24.09 11.19
CA LEU A 21 -7.49 -23.51 12.44
C LEU A 21 -9.01 -23.60 12.56
N ASP A 22 -9.49 -23.61 13.80
CA ASP A 22 -10.93 -23.53 14.10
C ASP A 22 -11.42 -22.08 13.89
N PRO A 23 -12.35 -21.81 12.96
CA PRO A 23 -12.83 -20.45 12.68
C PRO A 23 -13.71 -19.86 13.80
N ASP A 24 -14.25 -20.69 14.70
CA ASP A 24 -15.19 -20.23 15.73
C ASP A 24 -14.49 -19.63 16.97
N GLN A 25 -13.15 -19.66 17.00
CA GLN A 25 -12.36 -19.10 18.10
C GLN A 25 -12.11 -17.60 17.95
N ASP A 26 -12.04 -16.89 19.08
CA ASP A 26 -11.67 -15.47 19.11
C ASP A 26 -10.13 -15.32 19.09
N PHE A 27 -9.56 -15.17 17.89
CA PHE A 27 -8.12 -15.01 17.69
C PHE A 27 -7.52 -13.83 18.46
N SER A 28 -8.30 -12.79 18.77
CA SER A 28 -7.80 -11.60 19.49
C SER A 28 -7.43 -11.89 20.94
N ARG A 29 -7.98 -12.98 21.51
CA ARG A 29 -7.69 -13.43 22.89
C ARG A 29 -6.47 -14.33 23.00
N VAL A 30 -6.10 -14.98 21.91
CA VAL A 30 -5.11 -16.06 21.89
C VAL A 30 -3.88 -15.71 21.06
N ILE A 31 -3.96 -14.70 20.19
CA ILE A 31 -2.83 -14.18 19.44
C ILE A 31 -2.79 -12.66 19.59
N HIS A 32 -1.69 -12.16 20.14
CA HIS A 32 -1.48 -10.75 20.42
C HIS A 32 -0.35 -10.20 19.56
N VAL A 33 -0.56 -9.00 19.03
CA VAL A 33 0.46 -8.23 18.31
C VAL A 33 0.67 -6.91 19.06
N VAL A 34 1.90 -6.68 19.50
CA VAL A 34 2.29 -5.51 20.27
C VAL A 34 3.48 -4.87 19.60
N ASP A 35 3.34 -3.61 19.23
CA ASP A 35 4.44 -2.76 18.84
C ASP A 35 5.25 -2.33 20.08
N LYS A 36 6.57 -2.41 20.01
CA LYS A 36 7.47 -2.11 21.13
C LYS A 36 7.38 -0.66 21.67
N LYS A 37 6.86 0.28 20.89
CA LYS A 37 6.78 1.71 21.24
C LYS A 37 5.36 2.17 21.51
N ILE A 38 4.40 1.79 20.68
CA ILE A 38 3.01 2.31 20.77
C ILE A 38 2.04 1.32 21.43
N GLY A 39 2.51 0.10 21.75
CA GLY A 39 1.70 -0.89 22.44
C GLY A 39 0.86 -1.73 21.48
N LYS A 40 -0.37 -2.07 21.87
CA LYS A 40 -1.21 -2.99 21.12
C LYS A 40 -1.45 -2.47 19.69
N VAL A 41 -1.28 -3.36 18.71
CA VAL A 41 -1.61 -3.06 17.32
C VAL A 41 -3.10 -3.29 17.11
N ASP A 42 -3.78 -2.31 16.52
CA ASP A 42 -5.19 -2.42 16.14
C ASP A 42 -5.36 -3.26 14.87
N GLY A 43 -6.53 -3.87 14.73
CA GLY A 43 -6.91 -4.67 13.57
C GLY A 43 -7.60 -5.98 13.94
N ALA A 44 -8.35 -6.52 13.00
CA ALA A 44 -9.01 -7.81 13.13
C ALA A 44 -8.19 -8.89 12.43
N TRP A 45 -8.15 -10.07 13.03
CA TRP A 45 -7.59 -11.25 12.37
C TRP A 45 -8.53 -11.74 11.28
N GLU A 46 -7.98 -11.96 10.09
CA GLU A 46 -8.66 -12.59 8.96
C GLU A 46 -8.07 -14.00 8.78
N LEU A 47 -8.93 -15.01 8.85
CA LEU A 47 -8.54 -16.38 8.54
C LEU A 47 -8.70 -16.64 7.04
N SER A 48 -7.69 -17.22 6.41
CA SER A 48 -7.72 -17.57 4.98
C SER A 48 -8.74 -18.66 4.66
N ASP A 49 -9.12 -18.78 3.38
CA ASP A 49 -10.04 -19.81 2.90
C ASP A 49 -9.54 -21.25 3.17
N ASN A 50 -8.22 -21.44 3.17
CA ASN A 50 -7.60 -22.74 3.50
C ASN A 50 -7.48 -22.99 5.01
N LEU A 51 -7.88 -22.03 5.83
CA LEU A 51 -7.83 -21.99 7.30
C LEU A 51 -6.42 -22.18 7.91
N LYS A 52 -5.36 -22.10 7.10
CA LYS A 52 -3.98 -22.31 7.53
C LYS A 52 -3.18 -21.02 7.65
N GLU A 53 -3.76 -19.89 7.25
CA GLU A 53 -3.10 -18.60 7.33
C GLU A 53 -3.99 -17.64 8.11
N LEU A 54 -3.40 -17.02 9.12
CA LEU A 54 -4.04 -15.95 9.87
C LEU A 54 -3.38 -14.63 9.52
N ARG A 55 -4.19 -13.64 9.14
CA ARG A 55 -3.76 -12.40 8.51
C ARG A 55 -4.15 -11.19 9.36
N LEU A 56 -3.23 -10.25 9.52
CA LEU A 56 -3.50 -8.93 10.10
C LEU A 56 -3.03 -7.87 9.09
N ARG A 57 -3.99 -7.17 8.48
CA ARG A 57 -3.74 -6.20 7.40
C ARG A 57 -3.39 -4.81 7.95
N HIS A 58 -2.93 -3.94 7.05
CA HIS A 58 -2.64 -2.53 7.31
C HIS A 58 -1.54 -2.31 8.36
N LEU A 59 -0.48 -3.12 8.30
CA LEU A 59 0.69 -2.89 9.15
C LEU A 59 1.34 -1.54 8.83
N GLU A 60 1.65 -0.79 9.88
CA GLU A 60 2.49 0.38 9.74
C GLU A 60 3.92 0.00 9.30
N PRO A 61 4.57 0.78 8.42
CA PRO A 61 5.95 0.54 8.01
C PRO A 61 6.96 0.89 9.12
N LYS A 62 8.15 0.28 9.08
CA LYS A 62 9.28 0.55 10.02
C LYS A 62 8.94 0.38 11.51
N ARG A 63 8.14 -0.62 11.85
CA ARG A 63 7.72 -0.95 13.21
C ARG A 63 8.37 -2.23 13.71
N ASP A 64 8.67 -2.29 15.00
CA ASP A 64 9.13 -3.52 15.65
C ASP A 64 7.97 -4.15 16.41
N LEU A 65 7.50 -5.28 15.91
CA LEU A 65 6.34 -5.99 16.46
C LEU A 65 6.78 -7.24 17.21
N ILE A 66 6.13 -7.47 18.35
CA ILE A 66 6.16 -8.71 19.12
C ILE A 66 4.83 -9.41 18.89
N VAL A 67 4.90 -10.65 18.41
CA VAL A 67 3.73 -11.50 18.15
C VAL A 67 3.77 -12.65 19.14
N THR A 68 2.77 -12.70 20.01
CA THR A 68 2.59 -13.75 21.00
C THR A 68 1.48 -14.68 20.53
N ILE A 69 1.80 -15.95 20.33
CA ILE A 69 0.86 -17.02 19.98
C ILE A 69 0.64 -17.86 21.23
N GLY A 70 -0.56 -17.76 21.81
CA GLY A 70 -0.96 -18.49 23.00
C GLY A 70 -1.08 -19.99 22.75
N LYS A 71 -0.80 -20.80 23.78
CA LYS A 71 -0.86 -22.26 23.69
C LYS A 71 -2.26 -22.78 23.35
N GLU A 72 -3.28 -22.02 23.72
CA GLU A 72 -4.70 -22.34 23.59
C GLU A 72 -5.28 -22.13 22.18
N VAL A 73 -4.48 -21.64 21.21
CA VAL A 73 -4.90 -21.60 19.80
C VAL A 73 -5.32 -22.99 19.36
N LYS A 74 -6.54 -23.10 18.84
CA LYS A 74 -7.18 -24.37 18.50
C LYS A 74 -7.15 -24.62 16.99
N ALA A 75 -6.74 -25.82 16.60
CA ALA A 75 -6.92 -26.33 15.25
C ALA A 75 -8.28 -27.02 15.08
N LEU A 76 -8.75 -27.16 13.84
CA LEU A 76 -10.05 -27.78 13.53
C LEU A 76 -10.15 -29.24 14.01
N ASN A 77 -9.01 -29.91 14.18
CA ASN A 77 -8.91 -31.26 14.75
C ASN A 77 -8.75 -31.27 16.28
N ASN A 78 -9.04 -30.15 16.96
CA ASN A 78 -8.85 -29.91 18.40
C ASN A 78 -7.38 -29.95 18.89
N ALA A 79 -6.39 -29.98 17.99
CA ALA A 79 -5.00 -29.83 18.41
C ALA A 79 -4.74 -28.40 18.94
N THR A 80 -3.87 -28.30 19.93
CA THR A 80 -3.39 -27.02 20.47
C THR A 80 -1.87 -27.05 20.55
N PHE A 81 -1.25 -25.89 20.80
CA PHE A 81 0.17 -25.85 21.06
C PHE A 81 0.49 -26.37 22.48
N SER A 82 1.73 -26.81 22.69
CA SER A 82 2.21 -27.28 24.00
C SER A 82 2.62 -26.13 24.93
N LYS A 83 2.91 -24.96 24.37
CA LYS A 83 3.35 -23.75 25.08
C LYS A 83 3.08 -22.51 24.23
N ASP A 84 3.21 -21.35 24.86
CA ASP A 84 3.15 -20.07 24.17
C ASP A 84 4.42 -19.87 23.33
N TYR A 85 4.28 -19.15 22.23
CA TYR A 85 5.38 -18.75 21.37
C TYR A 85 5.44 -17.24 21.26
N GLU A 86 6.65 -16.71 21.34
CA GLU A 86 6.92 -15.31 21.06
C GLU A 86 7.80 -15.20 19.81
N LYS A 87 7.42 -14.30 18.91
CA LYS A 87 8.16 -14.00 17.69
C LYS A 87 8.30 -12.50 17.55
N THR A 88 9.40 -12.07 16.98
CA THR A 88 9.63 -10.67 16.64
C THR A 88 9.73 -10.51 15.14
N ILE A 89 9.16 -9.42 14.62
CA ILE A 89 9.26 -9.04 13.22
C ILE A 89 9.41 -7.52 13.12
N THR A 90 10.31 -7.07 12.27
CA THR A 90 10.41 -5.65 11.90
C THR A 90 9.70 -5.47 10.57
N THR A 91 8.70 -4.59 10.51
CA THR A 91 7.96 -4.33 9.28
C THR A 91 8.82 -3.59 8.27
N ARG A 92 8.57 -3.85 6.98
CA ARG A 92 9.33 -3.25 5.88
C ARG A 92 9.25 -1.74 5.90
N ASP A 93 10.31 -1.13 5.38
CA ASP A 93 10.38 0.29 5.13
C ASP A 93 9.68 0.65 3.82
N ILE A 94 8.34 0.63 3.85
CA ILE A 94 7.52 1.04 2.71
C ILE A 94 7.37 2.55 2.75
N GLN A 95 8.09 3.23 1.87
CA GLN A 95 7.98 4.67 1.72
C GLN A 95 6.62 5.05 1.12
N PRO A 96 5.95 6.09 1.64
CA PRO A 96 4.77 6.66 1.00
C PRO A 96 5.04 7.02 -0.46
N SER A 97 4.12 6.69 -1.36
CA SER A 97 4.27 7.01 -2.78
C SER A 97 2.93 7.43 -3.40
N VAL A 98 3.01 8.34 -4.37
CA VAL A 98 1.88 8.81 -5.16
C VAL A 98 2.34 9.11 -6.59
N GLY A 99 1.49 8.81 -7.57
CA GLY A 99 1.76 9.13 -8.97
C GLY A 99 0.54 8.93 -9.86
N PHE A 100 0.58 9.48 -11.07
CA PHE A 100 -0.47 9.21 -12.06
C PHE A 100 -0.40 7.76 -12.55
N ALA A 101 -1.56 7.12 -12.76
CA ALA A 101 -1.62 5.74 -13.24
C ALA A 101 -1.11 5.59 -14.68
N SER A 102 -1.04 6.68 -15.44
CA SER A 102 -0.42 6.72 -16.76
C SER A 102 0.31 8.05 -17.00
N ARG A 103 1.17 8.07 -18.01
CA ARG A 103 1.92 9.27 -18.43
C ARG A 103 1.10 10.20 -19.34
N GLY A 104 -0.19 9.92 -19.54
CA GLY A 104 -1.05 10.59 -20.52
C GLY A 104 -1.12 9.86 -21.86
N SER A 105 -2.06 10.27 -22.71
CA SER A 105 -2.28 9.72 -24.05
C SER A 105 -2.53 10.86 -25.03
N LEU A 106 -1.99 10.75 -26.24
CA LEU A 106 -2.28 11.67 -27.35
C LEU A 106 -3.59 11.34 -28.07
N LEU A 107 -4.14 10.15 -27.83
CA LEU A 107 -5.40 9.76 -28.42
C LEU A 107 -6.50 10.56 -27.75
N PRO A 108 -7.36 11.26 -28.52
CA PRO A 108 -8.50 11.97 -27.96
C PRO A 108 -9.41 10.94 -27.29
N GLY A 109 -9.35 10.88 -25.96
CA GLY A 109 -10.28 10.11 -25.16
C GLY A 109 -11.65 10.75 -25.21
N LYS A 110 -12.70 9.93 -25.06
CA LYS A 110 -13.97 10.44 -24.51
C LYS A 110 -13.64 11.17 -23.21
N VAL A 111 -14.33 12.28 -22.95
CA VAL A 111 -14.19 13.06 -21.71
C VAL A 111 -14.17 12.08 -20.53
N ILE A 112 -12.99 11.92 -19.93
CA ILE A 112 -12.78 11.06 -18.77
C ILE A 112 -13.14 11.90 -17.56
N GLU A 113 -13.96 11.37 -16.65
CA GLU A 113 -14.44 12.09 -15.46
C GLU A 113 -13.34 12.41 -14.42
N GLY A 114 -12.09 12.01 -14.67
CA GLY A 114 -10.96 12.32 -13.78
C GLY A 114 -9.61 11.85 -14.30
N LEU A 115 -8.56 12.20 -13.55
CA LEU A 115 -7.19 11.74 -13.78
C LEU A 115 -6.88 10.59 -12.81
N PRO A 116 -6.58 9.38 -13.30
CA PRO A 116 -6.31 8.25 -12.44
C PRO A 116 -4.96 8.41 -11.73
N VAL A 117 -4.95 8.19 -10.41
CA VAL A 117 -3.77 8.23 -9.55
C VAL A 117 -3.62 6.91 -8.80
N MET A 118 -2.37 6.53 -8.53
CA MET A 118 -1.99 5.45 -7.62
C MET A 118 -1.36 6.08 -6.39
N ALA A 119 -1.79 5.65 -5.21
CA ALA A 119 -1.28 6.14 -3.93
C ALA A 119 -1.08 4.98 -2.96
N LEU A 120 -0.04 5.08 -2.13
CA LEU A 120 0.30 4.15 -1.07
C LEU A 120 0.73 4.97 0.14
N ASN A 121 -0.04 4.88 1.23
CA ASN A 121 0.23 5.60 2.49
C ASN A 121 0.35 7.14 2.32
N VAL A 122 -0.42 7.74 1.40
CA VAL A 122 -0.45 9.18 1.16
C VAL A 122 -1.89 9.67 1.25
N ASN A 123 -2.16 10.61 2.18
CA ASN A 123 -3.52 11.12 2.43
C ASN A 123 -3.96 12.19 1.43
N ASN A 124 -3.03 12.95 0.88
CA ASN A 124 -3.32 14.07 0.00
C ASN A 124 -2.16 14.35 -0.97
N VAL A 125 -2.50 14.93 -2.12
CA VAL A 125 -1.54 15.31 -3.16
C VAL A 125 -1.84 16.70 -3.71
N ASP A 126 -0.81 17.52 -3.87
CA ASP A 126 -0.90 18.81 -4.54
C ASP A 126 -0.62 18.63 -6.03
N VAL A 127 -1.55 19.07 -6.88
CA VAL A 127 -1.49 18.88 -8.35
C VAL A 127 -1.59 20.23 -9.06
N ASN A 128 -0.65 20.45 -9.99
CA ASN A 128 -0.62 21.60 -10.88
C ASN A 128 -1.07 21.19 -12.29
N PHE A 129 -2.02 21.93 -12.85
CA PHE A 129 -2.55 21.73 -14.19
C PHE A 129 -2.04 22.81 -15.11
N PHE A 130 -1.42 22.40 -16.22
CA PHE A 130 -0.86 23.29 -17.22
C PHE A 130 -1.58 23.11 -18.55
N ARG A 131 -1.83 24.23 -19.25
CA ARG A 131 -2.32 24.24 -20.63
C ARG A 131 -1.18 24.61 -21.56
N VAL A 132 -0.84 23.71 -22.47
CA VAL A 132 0.20 23.96 -23.49
C VAL A 132 -0.25 25.10 -24.41
N LYS A 133 0.65 26.04 -24.70
CA LYS A 133 0.42 27.15 -25.62
C LYS A 133 0.25 26.62 -27.05
N PRO A 134 -0.80 27.03 -27.80
CA PRO A 134 -1.06 26.51 -29.15
C PRO A 134 0.14 26.63 -30.10
N GLU A 135 0.87 27.74 -30.04
CA GLU A 135 2.06 28.00 -30.84
C GLU A 135 3.26 27.12 -30.48
N SER A 136 3.30 26.60 -29.24
CA SER A 136 4.37 25.72 -28.75
C SER A 136 4.01 24.23 -28.86
N LEU A 137 2.77 23.89 -29.25
CA LEU A 137 2.25 22.52 -29.24
C LEU A 137 3.10 21.53 -30.06
N PRO A 138 3.52 21.84 -31.31
CA PRO A 138 4.34 20.89 -32.08
C PRO A 138 5.69 20.59 -31.41
N ALA A 139 6.33 21.63 -30.85
CA ALA A 139 7.59 21.51 -30.14
C ALA A 139 7.42 20.73 -28.82
N PHE A 140 6.32 20.97 -28.10
CA PHE A 140 5.99 20.28 -26.87
C PHE A 140 5.79 18.77 -27.09
N ILE A 141 4.97 18.38 -28.08
CA ILE A 141 4.70 16.96 -28.37
C ILE A 141 5.97 16.23 -28.82
N SER A 142 6.76 16.85 -29.69
CA SER A 142 8.05 16.29 -30.13
C SER A 142 9.00 16.02 -28.95
N GLN A 143 9.07 16.96 -28.00
CA GLN A 143 9.87 16.77 -26.79
C GLN A 143 9.26 15.75 -25.83
N TRP A 144 7.94 15.66 -25.71
CA TRP A 144 7.25 14.71 -24.83
C TRP A 144 7.45 13.26 -25.29
N GLU A 145 7.33 12.98 -26.59
CA GLU A 145 7.57 11.65 -27.17
C GLU A 145 9.01 11.16 -26.94
N TYR A 146 9.99 12.05 -27.09
CA TYR A 146 11.40 11.72 -26.91
C TYR A 146 11.82 11.48 -25.45
N ARG A 147 11.02 11.96 -24.48
CA ARG A 147 11.30 11.92 -23.03
C ARG A 147 10.88 10.62 -22.34
N ASN A 148 10.33 9.65 -23.07
CA ASN A 148 9.92 8.37 -22.48
C ASN A 148 11.06 7.58 -21.80
N SER A 149 12.33 7.96 -21.99
CA SER A 149 13.51 7.27 -21.43
C SER A 149 14.37 8.04 -20.40
N LEU A 150 14.26 9.36 -20.18
CA LEU A 150 15.28 10.11 -19.40
C LEU A 150 14.73 11.25 -18.49
N ALA A 151 14.76 10.97 -17.18
CA ALA A 151 14.89 11.79 -15.96
C ALA A 151 14.40 13.26 -15.83
N ASN A 152 13.96 13.58 -14.60
CA ASN A 152 13.32 14.79 -14.04
C ASN A 152 13.94 16.19 -14.31
N TRP A 153 15.08 16.33 -14.98
CA TRP A 153 15.80 17.61 -15.13
C TRP A 153 15.26 18.49 -16.28
N GLN A 154 14.35 18.02 -17.13
CA GLN A 154 13.89 18.80 -18.29
C GLN A 154 12.52 19.51 -18.10
N SER A 155 11.99 19.55 -16.87
CA SER A 155 10.67 20.14 -16.57
C SER A 155 10.61 21.64 -16.85
N ASP A 156 11.64 22.42 -16.51
CA ASP A 156 11.59 23.89 -16.63
C ASP A 156 11.36 24.40 -18.06
N LYS A 157 11.93 23.72 -19.06
CA LYS A 157 11.73 24.09 -20.47
C LYS A 157 10.34 23.77 -21.00
N LEU A 158 9.71 22.68 -20.53
CA LEU A 158 8.33 22.38 -20.92
C LEU A 158 7.36 23.32 -20.22
N LEU A 159 7.64 23.66 -18.96
CA LEU A 159 6.81 24.59 -18.20
C LEU A 159 6.80 25.99 -18.82
N GLN A 160 7.82 26.42 -19.55
CA GLN A 160 7.79 27.68 -20.31
C GLN A 160 6.82 27.65 -21.51
N MET A 161 6.56 26.47 -22.06
CA MET A 161 5.69 26.23 -23.22
C MET A 161 4.22 26.03 -22.81
N ALA A 162 3.92 26.10 -21.52
CA ALA A 162 2.57 25.91 -20.99
C ALA A 162 2.27 26.99 -19.94
N ASP A 163 1.00 27.30 -19.76
CA ASP A 163 0.54 28.22 -18.73
C ASP A 163 -0.13 27.42 -17.61
N LEU A 164 0.19 27.76 -16.35
CA LEU A 164 -0.51 27.21 -15.20
C LEU A 164 -1.96 27.68 -15.23
N VAL A 165 -2.91 26.75 -15.24
CA VAL A 165 -4.35 27.07 -15.29
C VAL A 165 -5.07 26.76 -13.99
N TYR A 166 -4.55 25.82 -13.19
CA TYR A 166 -5.15 25.45 -11.92
C TYR A 166 -4.12 24.78 -11.00
N THR A 167 -4.23 25.03 -9.71
CA THR A 167 -3.49 24.32 -8.65
C THR A 167 -4.50 23.91 -7.59
N GLY A 168 -4.45 22.65 -7.16
CA GLY A 168 -5.35 22.15 -6.13
C GLY A 168 -4.70 21.06 -5.28
N ARG A 169 -5.15 20.98 -4.03
CA ARG A 169 -4.90 19.85 -3.14
C ARG A 169 -6.05 18.86 -3.27
N PHE A 170 -5.73 17.59 -3.45
CA PHE A 170 -6.68 16.50 -3.58
C PHE A 170 -6.46 15.51 -2.44
N ASP A 171 -7.51 15.25 -1.67
CA ASP A 171 -7.50 14.23 -0.63
C ASP A 171 -7.77 12.85 -1.27
N LEU A 172 -7.03 11.83 -0.83
CA LEU A 172 -6.94 10.51 -1.47
C LEU A 172 -7.56 9.37 -0.64
N ASN A 173 -8.28 9.71 0.44
CA ASN A 173 -8.93 8.84 1.44
C ASN A 173 -9.07 7.36 1.08
#